data_AF-B6SCG2-F1
#
_entry.id   AF-B6SCG2-F1
#
_cell.length_a   1.000
_cell.length_b   1.000
_cell.length_c   1.000
_cell.angle_alpha   90.00
_cell.angle_beta   90.00
_cell.angle_gamma   90.00
#
_symmetry.space_group_name_H-M   'P 1'
#
loop_
_entity.id
_entity.type
_entity.pdbx_description
1 polymer ?
#
loop_
_entity_poly.entity_id
_entity_poly.type
_entity_poly.pdbx_seq_one_letter_code
_entity_poly.pdbx_strand_id
1 'polypeptide(L)'
;MKIKALLILFIFLPLIGCDRYTKEKAIVSLKGQEPASFFNGIFTLTYHENTGGMLSLGADLPENVRHIIFTLMVGAVLLSGLAYLLIKPMNKLSFSVGLLMLSGGLGNLYDRVLNEGRVVDFMLLQIGPLRTGVFNVADVAIMAGLFGFIFISSKSGKQLTNQSN
;
A
#
# COMPACT_ATOMS: atom_id res chain seq x y z
N MET A 1 5.89 19.52 16.07
CA MET A 1 4.49 19.33 15.60
C MET A 1 4.24 19.87 14.19
N LYS A 2 4.60 21.13 13.86
CA LYS A 2 4.36 21.72 12.52
C LYS A 2 4.82 20.86 11.33
N ILE A 3 6.04 20.32 11.36
CA ILE A 3 6.56 19.46 10.28
C ILE A 3 5.76 18.16 10.12
N LYS A 4 5.40 17.48 11.22
CA LYS A 4 4.59 16.25 11.15
C LYS A 4 3.23 16.54 10.49
N ALA A 5 2.60 17.66 10.85
CA ALA A 5 1.33 18.09 10.25
C ALA A 5 1.47 18.37 8.74
N LEU A 6 2.54 19.05 8.31
CA LEU A 6 2.82 19.26 6.88
C LEU A 6 3.03 17.93 6.13
N LEU A 7 3.79 17.00 6.71
CA LEU A 7 4.01 15.69 6.08
C LEU A 7 2.70 14.88 5.98
N ILE A 8 1.83 14.95 6.98
CA ILE A 8 0.48 14.35 6.89
C ILE A 8 -0.33 15.00 5.78
N LEU A 9 -0.34 16.34 5.72
CA LEU A 9 -1.10 17.09 4.72
C LEU A 9 -0.62 16.84 3.28
N PHE A 10 0.69 16.70 3.07
CA PHE A 10 1.28 16.61 1.73
C PHE A 10 1.68 15.21 1.29
N ILE A 11 1.66 14.21 2.18
CA ILE A 11 1.96 12.80 1.84
C ILE A 11 0.75 11.92 2.13
N PHE A 12 0.30 11.90 3.38
CA PHE A 12 -0.70 10.94 3.83
C PHE A 12 -2.08 11.16 3.19
N LEU A 13 -2.61 12.38 3.25
CA LEU A 13 -3.93 12.70 2.69
C LEU A 13 -3.97 12.57 1.15
N PRO A 14 -2.99 13.10 0.39
CA PRO A 14 -3.00 12.97 -1.06
C PRO A 14 -2.90 11.53 -1.53
N LEU A 15 -2.12 10.67 -0.86
CA LEU A 15 -2.00 9.26 -1.27
C LEU A 15 -3.32 8.50 -1.11
N ILE A 16 -4.03 8.71 0.00
CA ILE A 16 -5.36 8.12 0.20
C ILE A 16 -6.35 8.66 -0.83
N GLY A 17 -6.33 9.98 -1.08
CA GLY A 17 -7.20 10.60 -2.09
C GLY A 17 -6.94 10.07 -3.49
N CYS A 18 -5.68 9.97 -3.90
CA CYS A 18 -5.28 9.43 -5.20
C CYS A 18 -5.64 7.94 -5.35
N ASP A 19 -5.40 7.12 -4.32
CA ASP A 19 -5.77 5.70 -4.35
C ASP A 19 -7.28 5.54 -4.55
N ARG A 20 -8.07 6.24 -3.76
CA ARG A 20 -9.53 6.19 -3.87
C ARG A 20 -10.04 6.68 -5.23
N TYR A 21 -9.53 7.81 -5.70
CA TYR A 21 -9.93 8.36 -7.00
C TYR A 21 -9.59 7.40 -8.15
N THR A 22 -8.39 6.83 -8.15
CA THR A 22 -7.96 5.92 -9.22
C THR A 22 -8.73 4.60 -9.20
N LYS A 23 -9.05 4.06 -8.02
CA LYS A 23 -9.92 2.88 -7.88
C LYS A 23 -11.35 3.14 -8.35
N GLU A 24 -11.92 4.30 -8.02
CA GLU A 24 -13.25 4.70 -8.53
C GLU A 24 -13.24 4.77 -10.07
N LYS A 25 -12.21 5.36 -10.66
CA LYS A 25 -12.03 5.37 -12.12
C LYS A 25 -11.83 3.98 -12.70
N ALA A 26 -11.12 3.09 -12.02
CA ALA A 26 -10.97 1.70 -12.44
C ALA A 26 -12.31 0.97 -12.45
N ILE A 27 -13.15 1.14 -11.42
CA ILE A 27 -14.49 0.54 -11.38
C ILE A 27 -15.33 1.02 -12.56
N VAL A 28 -15.37 2.34 -12.81
CA VAL A 28 -16.24 2.92 -13.85
C VAL A 28 -15.74 2.59 -15.26
N SER A 29 -14.43 2.61 -15.48
CA SER A 29 -13.85 2.53 -16.83
C SER A 29 -13.38 1.13 -17.23
N LEU A 30 -13.10 0.22 -16.29
CA LEU A 30 -12.48 -1.08 -16.57
C LEU A 30 -13.36 -2.28 -16.19
N LYS A 31 -14.35 -2.12 -15.31
CA LYS A 31 -15.20 -3.25 -14.90
C LYS A 31 -16.01 -3.78 -16.09
N GLY A 32 -15.82 -5.06 -16.42
CA GLY A 32 -16.46 -5.72 -17.55
C GLY A 32 -15.91 -5.29 -18.92
N GLN A 33 -14.77 -4.59 -18.96
CA GLN A 33 -14.09 -4.20 -20.19
C GLN A 33 -12.86 -5.07 -20.44
N GLU A 34 -12.44 -5.15 -21.70
CA GLU A 34 -11.17 -5.78 -22.07
C GLU A 34 -9.97 -5.01 -21.48
N PRO A 35 -8.87 -5.69 -21.11
CA PRO A 35 -7.67 -5.03 -20.62
C PRO A 35 -7.12 -4.00 -21.61
N ALA A 36 -6.79 -2.80 -21.11
CA ALA A 36 -6.14 -1.76 -21.90
C ALA A 36 -4.62 -1.84 -21.74
N SER A 37 -3.94 -2.30 -22.78
CA SER A 37 -2.48 -2.50 -22.78
C SER A 37 -1.73 -1.32 -23.40
N PHE A 38 -0.63 -0.93 -22.79
CA PHE A 38 0.24 0.17 -23.18
C PHE A 38 1.68 -0.31 -23.34
N PHE A 39 2.49 0.42 -24.11
CA PHE A 39 3.93 0.16 -24.30
C PHE A 39 4.21 -1.30 -24.71
N ASN A 40 3.50 -1.81 -25.73
CA ASN A 40 3.60 -3.20 -26.19
C ASN A 40 3.36 -4.25 -25.09
N GLY A 41 2.44 -3.96 -24.16
CA GLY A 41 2.05 -4.87 -23.09
C GLY A 41 2.87 -4.74 -21.80
N ILE A 42 3.79 -3.77 -21.71
CA ILE A 42 4.56 -3.56 -20.48
C ILE A 42 3.68 -3.12 -19.32
N PHE A 43 2.68 -2.28 -19.60
CA PHE A 43 1.73 -1.80 -18.61
C PHE A 43 0.32 -2.06 -19.09
N THR A 44 -0.49 -2.70 -18.25
CA THR A 44 -1.88 -3.05 -18.58
C THR A 44 -2.79 -2.55 -17.48
N LEU A 45 -3.87 -1.87 -17.88
CA LEU A 45 -4.98 -1.53 -17.00
C LEU A 45 -6.06 -2.60 -17.14
N THR A 46 -6.39 -3.27 -16.04
CA THR A 46 -7.38 -4.37 -16.02
C THR A 46 -8.08 -4.41 -14.68
N TYR A 47 -9.40 -4.55 -14.65
CA TYR A 47 -10.13 -4.56 -13.39
C TYR A 47 -10.01 -5.92 -12.68
N HIS A 48 -9.59 -5.89 -11.41
CA HIS A 48 -9.52 -7.07 -10.56
C HIS A 48 -10.03 -6.77 -9.14
N GLU A 49 -10.87 -7.66 -8.58
CA GLU A 49 -11.26 -7.60 -7.17
C GLU A 49 -10.45 -8.64 -6.39
N ASN A 50 -9.59 -8.18 -5.50
CA ASN A 50 -8.68 -9.02 -4.73
C ASN A 50 -9.26 -9.29 -3.33
N THR A 51 -9.55 -10.56 -3.03
CA THR A 51 -10.03 -11.02 -1.71
C THR A 51 -8.89 -11.29 -0.72
N GLY A 52 -7.65 -11.45 -1.21
CA GLY A 52 -6.45 -11.71 -0.43
C GLY A 52 -5.66 -10.44 -0.11
N GLY A 53 -4.40 -10.64 0.28
CA GLY A 53 -3.39 -9.59 0.38
C GLY A 53 -2.70 -9.30 -0.95
N MET A 54 -1.51 -8.69 -0.89
CA MET A 54 -0.66 -8.48 -2.07
C MET A 54 -0.43 -9.81 -2.83
N LEU A 55 -0.51 -9.79 -4.16
CA LEU A 55 -0.46 -10.99 -5.03
C LEU A 55 -1.55 -12.03 -4.71
N SER A 56 -2.70 -11.60 -4.19
CA SER A 56 -3.82 -12.46 -3.78
C SER A 56 -3.46 -13.47 -2.68
N LEU A 57 -2.42 -13.21 -1.89
CA LEU A 57 -2.01 -14.09 -0.81
C LEU A 57 -3.15 -14.29 0.20
N GLY A 58 -3.51 -15.54 0.48
CA GLY A 58 -4.60 -15.87 1.41
C GLY A 58 -6.01 -15.65 0.83
N ALA A 59 -6.15 -15.47 -0.49
CA ALA A 59 -7.44 -15.37 -1.16
C ALA A 59 -8.29 -16.64 -0.98
N ASP A 60 -7.67 -17.82 -0.89
CA ASP A 60 -8.37 -19.12 -0.72
C ASP A 60 -8.78 -19.41 0.72
N LEU A 61 -8.45 -18.53 1.68
CA LEU A 61 -8.87 -18.70 3.06
C LEU A 61 -10.39 -18.53 3.20
N PRO A 62 -11.00 -19.17 4.21
CA PRO A 62 -12.39 -18.94 4.56
C PRO A 62 -12.69 -17.44 4.76
N GLU A 63 -13.86 -16.98 4.34
CA GLU A 63 -14.23 -15.56 4.33
C GLU A 63 -14.10 -14.91 5.71
N ASN A 64 -14.56 -15.60 6.76
CA ASN A 64 -14.42 -15.15 8.14
C ASN A 64 -12.94 -14.96 8.55
N VAL A 65 -12.06 -15.87 8.11
CA VAL A 65 -10.61 -15.78 8.36
C VAL A 65 -10.01 -14.60 7.61
N ARG A 66 -10.37 -14.39 6.33
CA ARG A 66 -9.93 -13.23 5.56
C ARG A 66 -10.38 -11.92 6.21
N HIS A 67 -11.62 -11.84 6.67
CA HIS A 67 -12.14 -10.66 7.36
C HIS A 67 -11.37 -10.37 8.66
N ILE A 68 -11.12 -11.39 9.48
CA ILE A 68 -10.34 -11.24 10.72
C ILE A 68 -8.92 -10.75 10.41
N ILE A 69 -8.22 -11.36 9.45
CA ILE A 69 -6.83 -11.01 9.15
C ILE A 69 -6.74 -9.66 8.45
N PHE A 70 -7.38 -9.53 7.28
CA PHE A 70 -7.15 -8.41 6.38
C PHE A 70 -7.95 -7.15 6.71
N THR A 71 -9.03 -7.28 7.48
CA THR A 71 -9.82 -6.11 7.93
C THR A 71 -9.51 -5.80 9.39
N LEU A 72 -9.73 -6.73 10.32
CA LEU A 72 -9.62 -6.43 11.75
C LEU A 72 -8.16 -6.32 12.22
N MET A 73 -7.33 -7.32 11.95
CA MET A 73 -5.92 -7.31 12.39
C MET A 73 -5.11 -6.24 11.67
N VAL A 74 -5.24 -6.12 10.35
CA VAL A 74 -4.61 -5.03 9.60
C VAL A 74 -5.08 -3.67 10.12
N GLY A 75 -6.38 -3.48 10.39
CA GLY A 75 -6.89 -2.25 11.00
C GLY A 75 -6.25 -1.94 12.35
N ALA A 76 -6.11 -2.94 13.23
CA ALA A 76 -5.42 -2.78 14.51
C ALA A 76 -3.93 -2.41 14.33
N VAL A 77 -3.23 -3.02 13.36
CA VAL A 77 -1.84 -2.69 13.01
C VAL A 77 -1.72 -1.25 12.51
N LEU A 78 -2.64 -0.79 11.65
CA LEU A 78 -2.63 0.58 11.14
C LEU A 78 -2.90 1.62 12.23
N LEU A 79 -3.86 1.36 13.13
CA LEU A 79 -4.18 2.24 14.25
C LEU A 79 -3.00 2.34 15.22
N SER A 80 -2.41 1.21 15.61
CA SER A 80 -1.25 1.16 16.49
C SER A 80 -0.02 1.80 15.84
N GLY A 81 0.21 1.56 14.54
CA GLY A 81 1.27 2.19 13.76
C GLY A 81 1.13 3.70 13.67
N LEU A 82 -0.09 4.21 13.45
CA LEU A 82 -0.36 5.65 13.44
C LEU A 82 -0.09 6.27 14.82
N ALA A 83 -0.59 5.65 15.89
CA ALA A 83 -0.31 6.10 17.26
C ALA A 83 1.20 6.13 17.53
N TYR A 84 1.92 5.07 17.13
CA TYR A 84 3.37 4.98 17.27
C TYR A 84 4.11 6.11 16.55
N LEU A 85 3.77 6.39 15.29
CA LEU A 85 4.38 7.50 14.52
C LEU A 85 4.13 8.87 15.15
N LEU A 86 2.94 9.09 15.69
CA LEU A 86 2.57 10.37 16.29
C LEU A 86 3.32 10.60 17.62
N ILE A 87 3.39 9.58 18.46
CA ILE A 87 3.97 9.65 19.81
C ILE A 87 5.51 9.62 19.76
N LYS A 88 6.11 8.75 18.94
CA LYS A 88 7.56 8.61 18.94
C LYS A 88 8.26 9.78 18.25
N PRO A 89 9.40 10.25 18.81
CA PRO A 89 10.27 11.18 18.11
C PRO A 89 10.97 10.45 16.96
N MET A 90 10.83 10.99 15.76
CA MET A 90 11.41 10.42 14.54
C MET A 90 11.96 11.56 13.67
N ASN A 91 13.01 11.26 12.90
CA ASN A 91 13.44 12.17 11.84
C ASN A 91 12.39 12.22 10.71
N LYS A 92 12.49 13.25 9.85
CA LYS A 92 11.53 13.49 8.76
C LYS A 92 11.41 12.28 7.84
N LEU A 93 12.53 11.65 7.49
CA LEU A 93 12.57 10.54 6.54
C LEU A 93 11.83 9.31 7.08
N SER A 94 12.11 8.92 8.33
CA SER A 94 11.47 7.75 8.97
C SER A 94 9.98 7.97 9.16
N PHE A 95 9.58 9.20 9.52
CA PHE A 95 8.17 9.56 9.63
C PHE A 95 7.46 9.52 8.27
N SER A 96 8.05 10.08 7.22
CA SER A 96 7.49 10.01 5.86
C SER A 96 7.34 8.58 5.35
N VAL A 97 8.35 7.73 5.58
CA VAL A 97 8.30 6.31 5.22
C VAL A 97 7.16 5.59 5.93
N GLY A 98 6.96 5.84 7.23
CA GLY A 98 5.81 5.33 7.97
C GLY A 98 4.47 5.82 7.41
N LEU A 99 4.37 7.09 7.01
CA LEU A 99 3.16 7.63 6.39
C LEU A 99 2.84 6.97 5.04
N LEU A 100 3.84 6.61 4.24
CA LEU A 100 3.64 5.88 2.98
C LEU A 100 2.96 4.52 3.24
N MET A 101 3.50 3.75 4.19
CA MET A 101 2.95 2.43 4.54
C MET A 101 1.54 2.54 5.13
N LEU A 102 1.32 3.50 6.04
CA LEU A 102 0.01 3.68 6.67
C LEU A 102 -1.05 4.21 5.69
N SER A 103 -0.69 5.14 4.79
CA SER A 103 -1.65 5.68 3.82
C SER A 103 -2.09 4.62 2.82
N GLY A 104 -1.15 3.82 2.29
CA GLY A 104 -1.49 2.70 1.41
C GLY A 104 -2.28 1.61 2.14
N GLY A 105 -1.87 1.23 3.35
CA GLY A 105 -2.61 0.29 4.17
C GLY A 105 -4.05 0.74 4.45
N LEU A 106 -4.24 2.03 4.75
CA LEU A 106 -5.56 2.61 4.99
C LEU A 106 -6.42 2.67 3.72
N GLY A 107 -5.83 2.96 2.54
CA GLY A 107 -6.54 2.90 1.26
C GLY A 107 -7.07 1.50 0.94
N ASN A 108 -6.27 0.46 1.17
CA ASN A 108 -6.71 -0.92 0.99
C ASN A 108 -7.66 -1.41 2.09
N LEU A 109 -7.53 -0.94 3.33
CA LEU A 109 -8.49 -1.25 4.40
C LEU A 109 -9.85 -0.59 4.11
N TYR A 110 -9.85 0.63 3.59
CA TYR A 110 -11.06 1.34 3.20
C TYR A 110 -11.90 0.51 2.22
N ASP A 111 -11.30 -0.02 1.17
CA ASP A 111 -12.00 -0.90 0.23
C ASP A 111 -12.55 -2.13 0.93
N ARG A 112 -11.76 -2.81 1.78
CA ARG A 112 -12.22 -4.03 2.46
C ARG A 112 -13.45 -3.80 3.33
N VAL A 113 -13.53 -2.64 3.99
CA VAL A 113 -14.68 -2.30 4.84
C VAL A 113 -15.94 -2.07 3.99
N LEU A 114 -15.83 -1.56 2.77
CA LEU A 114 -16.98 -1.18 1.94
C LEU A 114 -17.31 -2.13 0.80
N ASN A 115 -16.36 -2.95 0.37
CA ASN A 115 -16.46 -3.84 -0.78
C ASN A 115 -16.41 -5.30 -0.33
N GLU A 116 -17.07 -5.62 0.79
CA GLU A 116 -17.22 -7.01 1.29
C GLU A 116 -15.88 -7.76 1.42
N GLY A 117 -14.87 -7.08 1.97
CA GLY A 117 -13.54 -7.66 2.17
C GLY A 117 -12.65 -7.70 0.92
N ARG A 118 -13.07 -7.10 -0.20
CA ARG A 118 -12.31 -7.02 -1.45
C ARG A 118 -11.58 -5.70 -1.60
N VAL A 119 -10.47 -5.71 -2.34
CA VAL A 119 -9.70 -4.53 -2.76
C VAL A 119 -9.77 -4.40 -4.27
N VAL A 120 -9.90 -3.18 -4.78
CA VAL A 120 -9.87 -2.93 -6.22
C VAL A 120 -8.43 -2.77 -6.68
N ASP A 121 -7.97 -3.71 -7.49
CA ASP A 121 -6.67 -3.68 -8.15
C ASP A 121 -6.85 -3.44 -9.65
N PHE A 122 -5.95 -2.66 -10.26
CA PHE A 122 -6.16 -2.23 -11.64
C PHE A 122 -4.91 -2.07 -12.52
N MET A 123 -3.71 -2.19 -11.96
CA MET A 123 -2.45 -2.04 -12.69
C MET A 123 -1.70 -3.37 -12.74
N LEU A 124 -1.23 -3.74 -13.93
CA LEU A 124 -0.36 -4.90 -14.13
C LEU A 124 0.88 -4.48 -14.93
N LEU A 125 2.05 -4.89 -14.45
CA LEU A 125 3.32 -4.70 -15.14
C LEU A 125 3.85 -6.04 -15.65
N GLN A 126 4.34 -6.06 -16.89
CA GLN A 126 4.92 -7.24 -17.52
C GLN A 126 6.20 -6.89 -18.29
N ILE A 127 7.29 -7.61 -18.07
CA ILE A 127 8.54 -7.46 -18.82
C ILE A 127 9.02 -8.85 -19.21
N GLY A 128 8.83 -9.20 -20.49
CA GLY A 128 9.10 -10.54 -21.00
C GLY A 128 8.24 -11.59 -20.25
N PRO A 129 8.85 -12.63 -19.64
CA PRO A 129 8.12 -13.64 -18.88
C PRO A 129 7.75 -13.18 -17.46
N LEU A 130 8.35 -12.10 -16.96
CA LEU A 130 8.08 -11.60 -15.61
C LEU A 130 6.84 -10.74 -15.61
N ARG A 131 5.90 -11.02 -14.70
CA ARG A 131 4.72 -10.19 -14.48
C ARG A 131 4.52 -9.95 -12.99
N THR A 132 4.01 -8.78 -12.65
CA THR A 132 3.47 -8.53 -11.31
C THR A 132 2.11 -9.21 -11.16
N GLY A 133 1.61 -9.33 -9.93
CA GLY A 133 0.16 -9.40 -9.73
C GLY A 133 -0.51 -8.09 -10.16
N VAL A 134 -1.84 -8.06 -10.23
CA VAL A 134 -2.56 -6.79 -10.36
C VAL A 134 -2.45 -6.04 -9.04
N PHE A 135 -2.17 -4.74 -9.09
CA PHE A 135 -1.96 -3.89 -7.91
C PHE A 135 -2.64 -2.53 -8.08
N ASN A 136 -2.63 -1.72 -7.03
CA ASN A 136 -3.19 -0.37 -7.01
C ASN A 136 -2.19 0.68 -6.47
N VAL A 137 -2.63 1.93 -6.34
CA VAL A 137 -1.77 3.04 -5.87
C VAL A 137 -1.40 2.86 -4.39
N ALA A 138 -2.31 2.35 -3.57
CA ALA A 138 -2.02 2.00 -2.18
C ALA A 138 -0.89 0.96 -2.06
N ASP A 139 -0.83 -0.05 -2.93
CA ASP A 139 0.26 -1.04 -2.93
C ASP A 139 1.60 -0.40 -3.29
N VAL A 140 1.62 0.52 -4.25
CA VAL A 140 2.83 1.29 -4.60
C VAL A 140 3.33 2.09 -3.40
N ALA A 141 2.43 2.73 -2.64
CA ALA A 141 2.79 3.47 -1.43
C ALA A 141 3.35 2.54 -0.35
N ILE A 142 2.73 1.38 -0.11
CA ILE A 142 3.25 0.36 0.82
C ILE A 142 4.65 -0.11 0.41
N MET A 143 4.84 -0.44 -0.86
CA MET A 143 6.13 -0.92 -1.38
C MET A 143 7.22 0.15 -1.27
N ALA A 144 6.92 1.40 -1.64
CA ALA A 144 7.86 2.51 -1.50
C ALA A 144 8.24 2.77 -0.02
N GLY A 145 7.26 2.69 0.88
CA GLY A 145 7.49 2.76 2.32
C GLY A 145 8.38 1.61 2.82
N LEU A 146 8.08 0.36 2.43
CA LEU A 146 8.88 -0.80 2.82
C LEU A 146 10.34 -0.68 2.35
N PHE A 147 10.58 -0.29 1.09
CA PHE A 147 11.93 -0.07 0.60
C PHE A 147 12.65 1.05 1.36
N GLY A 148 11.96 2.16 1.64
CA GLY A 148 12.50 3.25 2.46
C GLY A 148 12.89 2.78 3.87
N PHE A 149 12.05 1.95 4.49
CA PHE A 149 12.32 1.39 5.82
C PHE A 149 13.56 0.51 5.82
N ILE A 150 13.67 -0.42 4.86
CA ILE A 150 14.83 -1.30 4.72
C ILE A 150 16.12 -0.48 4.51
N PHE A 151 16.05 0.55 3.67
CA PHE A 151 17.19 1.43 3.40
C PHE A 151 17.68 2.18 4.65
N ILE A 152 16.76 2.72 5.46
CA ILE A 152 17.10 3.41 6.71
C ILE A 152 17.72 2.43 7.70
N SER A 153 17.10 1.27 7.90
CA SER A 153 17.58 0.24 8.83
C SER A 153 18.97 -0.28 8.47
N SER A 154 19.26 -0.46 7.18
CA SER A 154 20.59 -0.88 6.70
C SER A 154 21.70 0.14 7.05
N LYS A 155 21.41 1.45 6.94
CA LYS A 155 22.38 2.50 7.28
C LYS A 155 22.63 2.59 8.79
N SER A 156 21.58 2.44 9.61
CA SER A 156 21.72 2.43 11.06
C SER A 156 22.57 1.24 11.54
N GLY A 157 22.41 0.07 10.93
CA GLY A 157 23.24 -1.11 11.24
C GLY A 157 24.73 -0.88 10.97
N LYS A 158 25.08 -0.28 9.82
CA LYS A 158 26.49 0.01 9.45
C LYS A 158 27.17 1.04 10.36
N GLN A 159 26.42 2.02 10.87
CA GLN A 159 26.98 3.01 11.80
C GLN A 159 27.38 2.39 13.13
N LEU A 160 26.60 1.43 13.64
CA LEU A 160 26.91 0.71 14.88
C LEU A 160 28.16 -0.17 14.73
N THR A 161 28.35 -0.81 13.58
CA THR A 161 29.53 -1.67 13.32
C THR A 161 30.82 -0.86 13.15
N ASN A 162 30.74 0.34 12.57
CA ASN A 162 31.91 1.22 12.38
C ASN A 162 32.32 1.97 13.66
N GLN A 163 31.49 2.02 14.70
CA GLN A 163 31.84 2.60 16.00
C GLN A 163 32.42 1.57 16.99
N SER A 164 32.28 0.27 16.69
CA SER A 164 32.82 -0.83 17.51
C SER A 164 34.19 -1.35 17.03
N ASN A 165 34.73 -0.80 15.94
CA ASN A 165 36.07 -1.07 15.40
C ASN A 165 36.96 0.16 15.57
#